data_AF-A0A4W4E1W5-F1
#
_entry.id   AF-A0A4W4E1W5-F1
#
_cell.length_a   1.000
_cell.length_b   1.000
_cell.length_c   1.000
_cell.angle_alpha   90.00
_cell.angle_beta   90.00
_cell.angle_gamma   90.00
#
_symmetry.space_group_name_H-M   'P 1'
#
loop_
_entity.id
_entity.type
_entity.pdbx_description
1 polymer ?
#
loop_
_entity_poly.entity_id
_entity_poly.type
_entity_poly.pdbx_seq_one_letter_code
_entity_poly.pdbx_strand_id
1 'polypeptide(L)'
;MAEQYIQSKLVSLLKQEKIKLWSPPFTTDNNEANQQQMQELAVRYSQVVDFPLLDVQRALEEIRSEAIKKGKGNQTYRETNVATLELHLPKDIRTKCHLETKLDITTQVLMNKITEKFDIKHIKLILNGKKLSPGERLDAQNVKNNSKIMVLKVSEPECKRVMVEKEEKTRLQDESVQRTRKGFEILSERDGSEDPATTPFLEIADQKGNPIQIPAKEKKALILAMGFHEKGRALMKRKEYAAALCHLLPADEQFSKCNSALLNTVDNYAVLQLDIVWCYRGLEVLDCLNDCKQRLQRAETCFLRCYGEEQQRLQQIKRNTGGEDVLFLRLYLLQSLLAYLNGHGTQAAEKLRKGETLYSCLTLDPDKMMQLMSMGFSEQEARLGLRACRGNVEHAVAHITQRNKEREEIKWKERENRRRRLEGINTLVELGYSNKSAARALHETSGDVDEAYRVRDAIPRPCLNVMAYLGFQREAVEAALRLTRDDVFKATQMLLDNQGQPPADMPSPSPPSSSSEEPSTSNSTASGSSSSLDSDLVNEVLEHIPRHEEDYLDVTLEEESDLIAQIKSYLDRTSPSTH
;
A
#
# COMPACT_ATOMS: atom_id res chain seq x y z
N MET A 1 -17.61 -14.84 14.41
CA MET A 1 -18.33 -14.81 13.12
C MET A 1 -19.80 -15.22 13.24
N ALA A 2 -20.13 -16.44 13.67
CA ALA A 2 -21.54 -16.87 13.82
C ALA A 2 -22.33 -16.05 14.86
N GLU A 3 -21.73 -15.77 16.01
CA GLU A 3 -22.35 -14.93 17.05
C GLU A 3 -22.57 -13.49 16.58
N GLN A 4 -21.59 -12.88 15.89
CA GLN A 4 -21.75 -11.54 15.28
C GLN A 4 -22.89 -11.49 14.26
N TYR A 5 -23.10 -12.55 13.49
CA TYR A 5 -24.23 -12.64 12.55
C TYR A 5 -25.57 -12.55 13.28
N ILE A 6 -25.75 -13.36 14.33
CA ILE A 6 -26.96 -13.37 15.15
C ILE A 6 -27.16 -12.00 15.79
N GLN A 7 -26.12 -11.45 16.42
CA GLN A 7 -26.17 -10.12 17.02
C GLN A 7 -26.60 -9.04 16.00
N SER A 8 -26.02 -9.02 14.79
CA SER A 8 -26.38 -8.05 13.75
C SER A 8 -27.84 -8.16 13.31
N LYS A 9 -28.37 -9.38 13.13
CA LYS A 9 -29.80 -9.60 12.83
C LYS A 9 -30.69 -9.07 13.96
N LEU A 10 -30.37 -9.43 15.21
CA LEU A 10 -31.14 -9.00 16.38
C LEU A 10 -31.08 -7.48 16.53
N VAL A 11 -29.93 -6.84 16.35
CA VAL A 11 -29.78 -5.38 16.37
C VAL A 11 -30.65 -4.72 15.30
N SER A 12 -30.77 -5.31 14.11
CA SER A 12 -31.66 -4.80 13.06
C SER A 12 -33.13 -4.87 13.48
N LEU A 13 -33.57 -6.00 14.04
CA LEU A 13 -34.94 -6.17 14.56
C LEU A 13 -35.24 -5.21 15.71
N LEU A 14 -34.34 -5.11 16.69
CA LEU A 14 -34.47 -4.16 17.81
C LEU A 14 -34.62 -2.72 17.31
N LYS A 15 -33.85 -2.32 16.28
CA LYS A 15 -33.98 -0.99 15.68
C LYS A 15 -35.32 -0.80 14.97
N GLN A 16 -35.78 -1.79 14.22
CA GLN A 16 -37.06 -1.77 13.50
C GLN A 16 -38.24 -1.62 14.48
N GLU A 17 -38.21 -2.37 15.58
CA GLU A 17 -39.23 -2.32 16.63
C GLU A 17 -39.00 -1.21 17.66
N LYS A 18 -37.93 -0.42 17.51
CA LYS A 18 -37.52 0.66 18.42
C LYS A 18 -37.34 0.21 19.89
N ILE A 19 -36.94 -1.05 20.08
CA ILE A 19 -36.68 -1.64 21.39
C ILE A 19 -35.30 -1.21 21.90
N LYS A 20 -35.26 -0.76 23.15
CA LYS A 20 -34.04 -0.38 23.86
C LYS A 20 -33.81 -1.36 25.01
N LEU A 21 -32.88 -2.30 24.80
CA LEU A 21 -32.61 -3.34 25.80
C LEU A 21 -32.03 -2.78 27.11
N TRP A 22 -31.35 -1.65 27.06
CA TRP A 22 -30.73 -0.99 28.21
C TRP A 22 -31.70 -0.17 29.08
N SER A 23 -33.00 -0.21 28.78
CA SER A 23 -34.04 0.48 29.55
C SER A 23 -35.14 -0.48 30.00
N PRO A 24 -35.99 -0.08 30.96
CA PRO A 24 -37.18 -0.85 31.31
C PRO A 24 -38.06 -1.13 30.06
N PRO A 25 -38.71 -2.30 29.97
CA PRO A 25 -38.79 -3.35 30.99
C PRO A 25 -37.66 -4.39 30.98
N PHE A 26 -36.70 -4.29 30.04
CA PHE A 26 -35.67 -5.31 29.79
C PHE A 26 -34.46 -5.23 30.76
N THR A 27 -34.18 -4.03 31.25
CA THR A 27 -33.13 -3.79 32.24
C THR A 27 -33.75 -3.17 33.50
N THR A 28 -33.40 -3.71 34.67
CA THR A 28 -33.83 -3.19 35.98
C THR A 28 -33.02 -1.95 36.38
N ASP A 29 -33.46 -1.24 37.42
CA ASP A 29 -32.75 -0.05 37.93
C ASP A 29 -31.31 -0.36 38.37
N ASN A 30 -31.02 -1.61 38.75
CA ASN A 30 -29.68 -2.09 39.11
C ASN A 30 -28.79 -2.43 37.89
N ASN A 31 -29.25 -2.17 36.66
CA ASN A 31 -28.64 -2.59 35.40
C ASN A 31 -28.62 -4.11 35.15
N GLU A 32 -29.44 -4.88 35.87
CA GLU A 32 -29.55 -6.32 35.71
C GLU A 32 -30.59 -6.68 34.65
N ALA A 33 -30.46 -7.87 34.06
CA ALA A 33 -31.41 -8.36 33.07
C ALA A 33 -32.74 -8.69 33.76
N ASN A 34 -33.85 -8.16 33.24
CA ASN A 34 -35.16 -8.68 33.58
C ASN A 34 -35.35 -10.03 32.87
N GLN A 35 -35.07 -11.12 33.58
CA GLN A 35 -35.02 -12.46 33.01
C GLN A 35 -36.30 -12.84 32.27
N GLN A 36 -37.48 -12.49 32.81
CA GLN A 36 -38.75 -12.82 32.19
C GLN A 36 -38.95 -12.08 30.86
N GLN A 37 -38.70 -10.77 30.84
CA GLN A 37 -38.89 -9.95 29.64
C GLN A 37 -37.85 -10.27 28.56
N MET A 38 -36.61 -10.55 28.96
CA MET A 38 -35.56 -11.02 28.04
C MET A 38 -35.90 -12.41 27.47
N GLN A 39 -36.46 -13.30 28.29
CA GLN A 39 -36.91 -14.62 27.86
C GLN A 39 -38.03 -14.53 26.82
N GLU A 40 -39.07 -13.76 27.09
CA GLU A 40 -40.19 -13.53 26.19
C GLU A 40 -39.72 -12.96 24.85
N LEU A 41 -38.82 -11.98 24.88
CA LEU A 41 -38.22 -11.40 23.67
C LEU A 41 -37.38 -12.42 22.91
N ALA A 42 -36.57 -13.22 23.60
CA ALA A 42 -35.73 -14.23 22.98
C ALA A 42 -36.56 -15.33 22.28
N VAL A 43 -37.66 -15.78 22.89
CA VAL A 43 -38.59 -16.74 22.27
C VAL A 43 -39.19 -16.15 21.00
N ARG A 44 -39.66 -14.91 21.05
CA ARG A 44 -40.23 -14.24 19.87
C ARG A 44 -39.19 -14.07 18.77
N TYR A 45 -37.98 -13.62 19.10
CA TYR A 45 -36.95 -13.38 18.10
C TYR A 45 -36.37 -14.68 17.55
N SER A 46 -36.22 -15.73 18.36
CA SER A 46 -35.79 -17.06 17.90
C SER A 46 -36.65 -17.59 16.75
N GLN A 47 -37.97 -17.39 16.81
CA GLN A 47 -38.89 -17.77 15.73
C GLN A 47 -38.72 -16.91 14.46
N VAL A 48 -38.38 -15.62 14.62
CA VAL A 48 -38.24 -14.68 13.49
C VAL A 48 -36.89 -14.85 12.78
N VAL A 49 -35.81 -15.00 13.56
CA VAL A 49 -34.45 -15.11 13.00
C VAL A 49 -34.07 -16.53 12.62
N ASP A 50 -34.88 -17.52 13.02
CA ASP A 50 -34.69 -18.96 12.84
C ASP A 50 -33.37 -19.47 13.42
N PHE A 51 -33.15 -19.15 14.71
CA PHE A 51 -31.97 -19.58 15.46
C PHE A 51 -32.36 -20.27 16.77
N PRO A 52 -31.50 -21.18 17.29
CA PRO A 52 -31.72 -21.79 18.59
C PRO A 52 -31.94 -20.75 19.67
N LEU A 53 -32.96 -20.98 20.51
CA LEU A 53 -33.36 -20.05 21.58
C LEU A 53 -32.18 -19.66 22.47
N LEU A 54 -31.31 -20.61 22.81
CA LEU A 54 -30.15 -20.38 23.67
C LEU A 54 -29.15 -19.38 23.05
N ASP A 55 -28.92 -19.46 21.74
CA ASP A 55 -28.01 -18.56 21.05
C ASP A 55 -28.61 -17.15 20.91
N VAL A 56 -29.92 -17.05 20.70
CA VAL A 56 -30.63 -15.77 20.69
C VAL A 56 -30.64 -15.12 22.06
N GLN A 57 -30.90 -15.89 23.12
CA GLN A 57 -30.81 -15.41 24.51
C GLN A 57 -29.42 -14.85 24.82
N ARG A 58 -28.37 -15.63 24.50
CA ARG A 58 -26.98 -15.21 24.72
C ARG A 58 -26.67 -13.92 23.96
N ALA A 59 -27.00 -13.86 22.68
CA ALA A 59 -26.76 -12.69 21.85
C ALA A 59 -27.54 -11.45 22.32
N LEU A 60 -28.81 -11.59 22.74
CA LEU A 60 -29.60 -10.49 23.30
C LEU A 60 -28.99 -9.96 24.60
N GLU A 61 -28.54 -10.85 25.48
CA GLU A 61 -27.90 -10.46 26.73
C GLU A 61 -26.56 -9.75 26.48
N GLU A 62 -25.77 -10.22 25.51
CA GLU A 62 -24.55 -9.55 25.09
C GLU A 62 -24.83 -8.13 24.56
N ILE A 63 -25.79 -7.97 23.64
CA ILE A 63 -26.20 -6.65 23.12
C ILE A 63 -26.64 -5.73 24.26
N ARG A 64 -27.46 -6.24 25.20
CA ARG A 64 -27.92 -5.50 26.38
C ARG A 64 -26.74 -5.05 27.23
N SER A 65 -25.84 -5.98 27.55
CA SER A 65 -24.68 -5.73 28.40
C SER A 65 -23.71 -4.71 27.77
N GLU A 66 -23.50 -4.78 26.45
CA GLU A 66 -22.69 -3.83 25.69
C GLU A 66 -23.33 -2.44 25.65
N ALA A 67 -24.64 -2.36 25.43
CA ALA A 67 -25.36 -1.09 25.45
C ALA A 67 -25.29 -0.40 26.82
N ILE A 68 -25.39 -1.17 27.91
CA ILE A 68 -25.22 -0.66 29.27
C ILE A 68 -23.80 -0.19 29.52
N LYS A 69 -22.78 -0.99 29.16
CA LYS A 69 -21.36 -0.60 29.28
C LYS A 69 -21.08 0.69 28.52
N LYS A 70 -21.60 0.81 27.29
CA LYS A 70 -21.49 2.02 26.47
C LYS A 70 -22.22 3.21 27.08
N GLY A 71 -23.39 2.99 27.69
CA GLY A 71 -24.13 3.99 28.44
C GLY A 71 -23.33 4.53 29.64
N LYS A 72 -22.77 3.63 30.45
CA LYS A 72 -21.88 3.96 31.57
C LYS A 72 -20.64 4.73 31.09
N GLY A 73 -19.97 4.23 30.04
CA GLY A 73 -18.82 4.92 29.45
C GLY A 73 -19.17 6.32 28.91
N ASN A 74 -20.36 6.52 28.36
CA ASN A 74 -20.82 7.85 27.96
C ASN A 74 -21.05 8.79 29.15
N GLN A 75 -21.60 8.27 30.26
CA GLN A 75 -21.79 9.03 31.48
C GLN A 75 -20.44 9.42 32.09
N THR A 76 -19.54 8.45 32.28
CA THR A 76 -18.19 8.67 32.78
C THR A 76 -17.42 9.68 31.92
N TYR A 77 -17.54 9.59 30.59
CA TYR A 77 -16.91 10.57 29.69
C TYR A 77 -17.45 11.98 29.90
N ARG A 78 -18.75 12.16 30.08
CA ARG A 78 -19.37 13.48 30.33
C ARG A 78 -18.96 14.07 31.67
N GLU A 79 -18.85 13.24 32.70
CA GLU A 79 -18.58 13.67 34.08
C GLU A 79 -17.08 13.89 34.34
N THR A 80 -16.22 13.06 33.75
CA THR A 80 -14.79 12.98 34.11
C THR A 80 -13.82 13.21 32.94
N ASN A 81 -14.32 13.35 31.70
CA ASN A 81 -13.53 13.38 30.47
C ASN A 81 -12.66 12.12 30.24
N VAL A 82 -13.02 11.00 30.86
CA VAL A 82 -12.39 9.69 30.61
C VAL A 82 -13.20 8.93 29.57
N ALA A 83 -12.59 8.67 28.41
CA ALA A 83 -13.21 7.94 27.31
C ALA A 83 -13.03 6.43 27.47
N THR A 84 -14.02 5.67 27.04
CA THR A 84 -13.96 4.22 26.90
C THR A 84 -13.62 3.88 25.46
N LEU A 85 -12.52 3.18 25.22
CA LEU A 85 -12.08 2.73 23.90
C LEU A 85 -12.36 1.23 23.75
N GLU A 86 -12.84 0.80 22.58
CA GLU A 86 -12.99 -0.62 22.21
C GLU A 86 -11.73 -1.04 21.46
N LEU A 87 -10.92 -1.91 22.08
CA LEU A 87 -9.69 -2.42 21.49
C LEU A 87 -9.97 -3.79 20.85
N HIS A 88 -9.62 -3.92 19.58
CA HIS A 88 -9.56 -5.21 18.91
C HIS A 88 -8.12 -5.70 18.97
N LEU A 89 -7.92 -6.70 19.80
CA LEU A 89 -6.62 -7.26 20.09
C LEU A 89 -6.32 -8.43 19.12
N PRO A 90 -5.04 -8.78 18.94
CA PRO A 90 -4.63 -9.93 18.15
C PRO A 90 -5.29 -11.25 18.63
N LYS A 91 -5.58 -12.14 17.68
CA LYS A 91 -6.32 -13.39 17.89
C LYS A 91 -5.72 -14.29 18.99
N ASP A 92 -4.40 -14.29 19.12
CA ASP A 92 -3.62 -15.09 20.07
C ASP A 92 -3.80 -14.66 21.54
N ILE A 93 -4.33 -13.46 21.80
CA ILE A 93 -4.48 -12.93 23.17
C ILE A 93 -5.95 -12.85 23.55
N ARG A 94 -6.71 -12.05 22.82
CA ARG A 94 -8.14 -11.81 23.01
C ARG A 94 -8.65 -11.08 21.77
N THR A 95 -9.89 -11.29 21.35
CA THR A 95 -10.41 -10.63 20.14
C THR A 95 -10.89 -9.19 20.41
N LYS A 96 -11.52 -8.93 21.56
CA LYS A 96 -12.09 -7.62 21.91
C LYS A 96 -12.01 -7.32 23.41
N CYS A 97 -11.72 -6.07 23.77
CA CYS A 97 -11.78 -5.58 25.15
C CYS A 97 -12.04 -4.06 25.22
N HIS A 98 -12.36 -3.57 26.41
CA HIS A 98 -12.54 -2.13 26.66
C HIS A 98 -11.40 -1.58 27.53
N LEU A 99 -10.95 -0.37 27.21
CA LEU A 99 -9.92 0.36 27.96
C LEU A 99 -10.35 1.81 28.18
N GLU A 100 -10.30 2.25 29.43
CA GLU A 100 -10.61 3.63 29.80
C GLU A 100 -9.35 4.49 29.82
N THR A 101 -9.42 5.65 29.18
CA THR A 101 -8.33 6.62 29.17
C THR A 101 -8.82 8.02 28.79
N LYS A 102 -8.10 9.05 29.20
CA LYS A 102 -8.32 10.40 28.65
C LYS A 102 -7.86 10.46 27.18
N LEU A 103 -8.42 11.38 26.41
CA LEU A 103 -8.12 11.56 24.99
C LEU A 103 -7.04 12.63 24.72
N ASP A 104 -6.66 13.40 25.74
CA ASP A 104 -5.61 14.42 25.68
C ASP A 104 -4.19 13.86 25.83
N ILE A 105 -4.07 12.56 26.06
CA ILE A 105 -2.78 11.86 26.11
C ILE A 105 -2.24 11.58 24.71
N THR A 106 -0.95 11.32 24.62
CA THR A 106 -0.32 10.84 23.39
C THR A 106 -0.64 9.37 23.13
N THR A 107 -0.56 8.98 21.87
CA THR A 107 -0.74 7.59 21.43
C THR A 107 0.27 6.66 22.10
N GLN A 108 1.51 7.12 22.34
CA GLN A 108 2.52 6.33 23.05
C GLN A 108 2.08 5.96 24.47
N VAL A 109 1.44 6.88 25.20
CA VAL A 109 0.92 6.60 26.56
C VAL A 109 -0.18 5.54 26.51
N LEU A 110 -1.07 5.60 25.51
CA LEU A 110 -2.07 4.55 25.29
C LEU A 110 -1.41 3.20 24.97
N MET A 111 -0.39 3.19 24.11
CA MET A 111 0.34 1.97 23.78
C MET A 111 1.00 1.33 25.01
N ASN A 112 1.60 2.14 25.89
CA ASN A 112 2.19 1.66 27.14
C ASN A 112 1.13 1.02 28.05
N LYS A 113 -0.04 1.67 28.21
CA LYS A 113 -1.16 1.10 28.97
C LYS A 113 -1.66 -0.24 28.41
N ILE A 114 -1.75 -0.37 27.09
CA ILE A 114 -2.16 -1.62 26.44
C ILE A 114 -1.09 -2.70 26.67
N THR A 115 0.19 -2.33 26.53
CA THR A 115 1.33 -3.22 26.75
C THR A 115 1.34 -3.74 28.19
N GLU A 116 1.17 -2.87 29.18
CA GLU A 116 1.11 -3.24 30.60
C GLU A 116 -0.09 -4.13 30.93
N LYS A 117 -1.27 -3.82 30.36
CA LYS A 117 -2.51 -4.52 30.68
C LYS A 117 -2.61 -5.92 30.05
N PHE A 118 -2.05 -6.10 28.86
CA PHE A 118 -2.24 -7.30 28.06
C PHE A 118 -0.93 -8.07 27.78
N ASP A 119 0.20 -7.60 28.33
CA ASP A 119 1.57 -8.10 28.06
C ASP A 119 1.91 -8.20 26.56
N ILE A 120 1.37 -7.27 25.76
CA ILE A 120 1.59 -7.22 24.31
C ILE A 120 2.65 -6.18 24.03
N LYS A 121 3.82 -6.62 23.63
CA LYS A 121 4.91 -5.72 23.27
C LYS A 121 4.84 -5.41 21.77
N HIS A 122 5.44 -4.28 21.37
CA HIS A 122 5.60 -3.89 19.97
C HIS A 122 4.28 -3.80 19.20
N ILE A 123 3.42 -2.87 19.62
CA ILE A 123 2.09 -2.69 19.03
C ILE A 123 2.00 -1.45 18.14
N LYS A 124 1.19 -1.54 17.08
CA LYS A 124 0.72 -0.40 16.27
C LYS A 124 -0.78 -0.27 16.43
N LEU A 125 -1.27 0.96 16.51
CA LEU A 125 -2.70 1.26 16.66
C LEU A 125 -3.26 1.78 15.34
N ILE A 126 -4.39 1.23 14.91
CA ILE A 126 -5.09 1.65 13.69
C ILE A 126 -6.52 2.05 14.03
N LEU A 127 -6.93 3.22 13.55
CA LEU A 127 -8.29 3.76 13.66
C LEU A 127 -8.81 4.12 12.27
N ASN A 128 -9.95 3.55 11.85
CA ASN A 128 -10.60 3.87 10.58
C ASN A 128 -9.64 3.83 9.36
N GLY A 129 -8.77 2.82 9.31
CA GLY A 129 -7.80 2.64 8.23
C GLY A 129 -6.56 3.51 8.32
N LYS A 130 -6.40 4.32 9.38
CA LYS A 130 -5.23 5.17 9.59
C LYS A 130 -4.39 4.68 10.76
N LYS A 131 -3.07 4.61 10.58
CA LYS A 131 -2.12 4.33 11.66
C LYS A 131 -2.06 5.56 12.58
N LEU A 132 -2.16 5.34 13.89
CA LEU A 132 -1.97 6.40 14.87
C LEU A 132 -0.48 6.68 15.11
N SER A 133 -0.11 7.95 15.09
CA SER A 133 1.22 8.49 15.34
C SER A 133 1.53 8.49 16.85
N PRO A 134 2.61 7.82 17.31
CA PRO A 134 2.96 7.71 18.73
C PRO A 134 3.09 9.07 19.45
N GLY A 135 3.65 10.07 18.78
CA GLY A 135 3.89 11.41 19.33
C GLY A 135 2.68 12.33 19.37
N GLU A 136 1.60 12.00 18.67
CA GLU A 136 0.40 12.84 18.59
C GLU A 136 -0.65 12.44 19.63
N ARG A 137 -1.47 13.42 20.03
CA ARG A 137 -2.60 13.21 20.95
C ARG A 137 -3.68 12.35 20.29
N LEU A 138 -4.43 11.62 21.11
CA LEU A 138 -5.52 10.77 20.61
C LEU A 138 -6.65 11.61 19.99
N ASP A 139 -7.07 12.69 20.67
CA ASP A 139 -8.12 13.59 20.19
C ASP A 139 -7.77 14.27 18.85
N ALA A 140 -6.52 14.72 18.69
CA ALA A 140 -6.01 15.31 17.46
C ALA A 140 -6.06 14.36 16.25
N GLN A 141 -6.02 13.05 16.51
CA GLN A 141 -6.08 11.99 15.49
C GLN A 141 -7.49 11.41 15.32
N ASN A 142 -8.52 12.16 15.72
CA ASN A 142 -9.94 11.79 15.64
C ASN A 142 -10.34 10.58 16.50
N VAL A 143 -9.56 10.23 17.53
CA VAL A 143 -10.00 9.27 18.53
C VAL A 143 -11.08 9.94 19.38
N LYS A 144 -12.27 9.33 19.42
CA LYS A 144 -13.45 9.77 20.18
C LYS A 144 -13.85 8.73 21.22
N ASN A 145 -14.73 9.10 22.14
CA ASN A 145 -15.33 8.13 23.06
C ASN A 145 -16.02 6.98 22.28
N ASN A 146 -15.80 5.74 22.72
CA ASN A 146 -16.22 4.49 22.06
C ASN A 146 -15.61 4.26 20.68
N SER A 147 -14.44 4.83 20.39
CA SER A 147 -13.70 4.49 19.17
C SER A 147 -13.24 3.04 19.19
N LYS A 148 -13.33 2.39 18.04
CA LYS A 148 -12.79 1.05 17.79
C LYS A 148 -11.36 1.16 17.28
N ILE A 149 -10.40 0.67 18.04
CA ILE A 149 -8.98 0.73 17.70
C ILE A 149 -8.49 -0.70 17.50
N MET A 150 -7.94 -0.96 16.31
CA MET A 150 -7.24 -2.21 16.04
C MET A 150 -5.84 -2.13 16.61
N VAL A 151 -5.46 -3.14 17.38
CA VAL A 151 -4.11 -3.32 17.92
C VAL A 151 -3.42 -4.36 17.08
N LEU A 152 -2.47 -3.92 16.26
CA LEU A 152 -1.58 -4.83 15.54
C LEU A 152 -0.41 -5.18 16.44
N LYS A 153 -0.32 -6.45 16.82
CA LYS A 153 0.93 -7.02 17.32
C LYS A 153 1.89 -7.17 16.15
N VAL A 154 3.00 -6.48 16.25
CA VAL A 154 4.13 -6.67 15.36
C VAL A 154 4.93 -7.83 15.97
N SER A 155 5.30 -8.80 15.13
CA SER A 155 5.69 -10.18 15.45
C SER A 155 6.37 -10.41 16.80
N GLU A 156 5.91 -11.43 17.54
CA GLU A 156 6.63 -12.04 18.66
C GLU A 156 7.68 -13.03 18.12
N PRO A 157 8.95 -13.01 18.59
CA PRO A 157 9.93 -14.01 18.19
C PRO A 157 9.83 -15.26 19.07
N GLU A 158 9.95 -16.43 18.45
CA GLU A 158 10.23 -17.68 19.16
C GLU A 158 11.58 -17.61 19.87
N CYS A 159 11.55 -18.05 21.13
CA CYS A 159 12.64 -18.40 22.02
C CYS A 159 13.67 -17.32 22.47
N LYS A 160 14.01 -17.44 23.76
CA LYS A 160 14.80 -16.52 24.58
C LYS A 160 16.27 -16.52 24.16
N ARG A 161 16.67 -15.59 23.30
CA ARG A 161 17.97 -14.92 23.31
C ARG A 161 17.78 -13.57 22.63
N VAL A 162 18.57 -12.60 23.06
CA VAL A 162 18.71 -11.28 22.46
C VAL A 162 17.66 -10.22 22.85
N MET A 163 17.97 -9.51 23.94
CA MET A 163 17.41 -8.18 24.25
C MET A 163 18.09 -7.05 23.44
N VAL A 164 19.22 -7.33 22.77
CA VAL A 164 19.99 -6.37 21.95
C VAL A 164 19.49 -6.28 20.50
N GLU A 165 19.17 -7.40 19.83
CA GLU A 165 18.49 -7.46 18.51
C GLU A 165 17.02 -6.98 18.56
N LYS A 166 16.50 -6.65 19.74
CA LYS A 166 15.06 -6.46 20.01
C LYS A 166 14.59 -5.01 19.85
N GLU A 167 15.44 -4.05 20.22
CA GLU A 167 15.30 -2.68 19.70
C GLU A 167 15.54 -2.68 18.19
N GLU A 168 16.50 -3.49 17.74
CA GLU A 168 16.87 -3.63 16.34
C GLU A 168 15.69 -4.10 15.49
N LYS A 169 14.82 -5.03 15.90
CA LYS A 169 13.73 -5.54 15.02
C LYS A 169 12.49 -4.65 14.86
N THR A 170 12.12 -3.90 15.91
CA THR A 170 11.02 -2.92 15.83
C THR A 170 11.49 -1.66 15.11
N ARG A 171 12.74 -1.28 15.37
CA ARG A 171 13.49 -0.40 14.49
C ARG A 171 13.48 -0.98 13.10
N LEU A 172 13.84 -2.23 12.83
CA LEU A 172 13.91 -2.83 11.49
C LEU A 172 12.59 -2.82 10.74
N GLN A 173 11.42 -2.78 11.37
CA GLN A 173 10.15 -2.70 10.65
C GLN A 173 9.64 -1.27 10.43
N ASP A 174 9.78 -0.36 11.39
CA ASP A 174 9.57 1.06 11.11
C ASP A 174 10.69 1.61 10.21
N GLU A 175 11.92 1.12 10.37
CA GLU A 175 13.05 1.19 9.44
C GLU A 175 12.68 0.47 8.15
N SER A 176 12.02 -0.69 8.11
CA SER A 176 11.66 -1.33 6.82
C SER A 176 10.73 -0.43 6.02
N VAL A 177 9.72 0.15 6.67
CA VAL A 177 8.84 1.13 6.03
C VAL A 177 9.62 2.39 5.65
N GLN A 178 10.50 2.90 6.52
CA GLN A 178 11.34 4.08 6.22
C GLN A 178 12.41 3.81 5.15
N ARG A 179 12.96 2.60 5.07
CA ARG A 179 13.95 2.14 4.10
C ARG A 179 13.29 1.95 2.76
N THR A 180 12.13 1.30 2.73
CA THR A 180 11.25 1.24 1.55
C THR A 180 10.93 2.64 1.07
N ARG A 181 10.51 3.53 1.99
CA ARG A 181 10.24 4.93 1.68
C ARG A 181 11.45 5.64 1.07
N LYS A 182 12.61 5.57 1.73
CA LYS A 182 13.84 6.22 1.28
C LYS A 182 14.30 5.67 -0.06
N GLY A 183 14.30 4.35 -0.25
CA GLY A 183 14.67 3.72 -1.52
C GLY A 183 13.80 4.20 -2.68
N PHE A 184 12.48 4.25 -2.50
CA PHE A 184 11.57 4.78 -3.52
C PHE A 184 11.62 6.31 -3.64
N GLU A 185 11.92 7.06 -2.58
CA GLU A 185 12.16 8.51 -2.64
C GLU A 185 13.40 8.80 -3.50
N ILE A 186 14.50 8.08 -3.28
CA ILE A 186 15.72 8.17 -4.10
C ILE A 186 15.41 7.83 -5.57
N LEU A 187 14.71 6.73 -5.83
CA LEU A 187 14.31 6.35 -7.19
C LEU A 187 13.40 7.39 -7.86
N SER A 188 12.54 8.07 -7.10
CA SER A 188 11.64 9.10 -7.62
C SER A 188 12.33 10.42 -7.96
N GLU A 189 13.48 10.69 -7.34
CA GLU A 189 14.26 11.91 -7.54
C GLU A 189 15.28 11.78 -8.68
N ARG A 190 15.62 10.54 -9.06
CA ARG A 190 16.45 10.25 -10.21
C ARG A 190 15.69 10.56 -11.49
N ASP A 191 16.22 11.48 -12.28
CA ASP A 191 15.63 11.96 -13.52
C ASP A 191 15.99 11.11 -14.74
N GLY A 192 16.87 10.11 -14.59
CA GLY A 192 17.38 9.25 -15.66
C GLY A 192 18.48 9.91 -16.51
N SER A 193 19.16 10.92 -15.97
CA SER A 193 20.31 11.58 -16.61
C SER A 193 21.61 10.77 -16.54
N GLU A 194 21.72 9.86 -15.58
CA GLU A 194 22.89 8.99 -15.38
C GLU A 194 22.66 7.60 -15.98
N ASP A 195 23.72 6.79 -16.11
CA ASP A 195 23.62 5.43 -16.61
C ASP A 195 22.75 4.56 -15.67
N PRO A 196 21.60 4.04 -16.12
CA PRO A 196 20.73 3.22 -15.28
C PRO A 196 21.34 1.88 -14.83
N ALA A 197 22.47 1.44 -15.40
CA ALA A 197 23.18 0.26 -14.93
C ALA A 197 23.86 0.51 -13.57
N THR A 198 24.30 1.76 -13.34
CA THR A 198 24.93 2.18 -12.08
C THR A 198 23.94 2.97 -11.20
N THR A 199 23.03 3.72 -11.82
CA THR A 199 22.08 4.62 -11.16
C THR A 199 20.65 4.35 -11.67
N PRO A 200 20.00 3.25 -11.25
CA PRO A 200 18.66 2.91 -11.71
C PRO A 200 17.63 3.98 -11.34
N PHE A 201 16.64 4.21 -12.20
CA PHE A 201 15.56 5.18 -11.99
C PHE A 201 14.20 4.58 -12.35
N LEU A 202 13.11 5.22 -11.95
CA LEU A 202 11.75 4.78 -12.28
C LEU A 202 11.07 5.75 -13.25
N GLU A 203 10.47 5.16 -14.29
CA GLU A 203 9.62 5.84 -15.25
C GLU A 203 8.21 5.24 -15.22
N ILE A 204 7.20 6.11 -15.31
CA ILE A 204 5.80 5.68 -15.34
C ILE A 204 5.40 5.64 -16.80
N ALA A 205 5.00 4.47 -17.27
CA ALA A 205 4.61 4.23 -18.64
C ALA A 205 3.21 3.62 -18.74
N ASP A 206 2.60 3.71 -19.92
CA ASP A 206 1.39 2.98 -20.25
C ASP A 206 1.67 1.49 -20.50
N GLN A 207 0.61 0.70 -20.78
CA GLN A 207 0.70 -0.73 -21.07
C GLN A 207 1.50 -1.08 -22.34
N LYS A 208 1.95 -0.10 -23.12
CA LYS A 208 2.78 -0.28 -24.32
C LYS A 208 4.23 0.19 -24.10
N GLY A 209 4.56 0.61 -22.87
CA GLY A 209 5.88 1.15 -22.52
C GLY A 209 6.10 2.60 -22.94
N ASN A 210 5.04 3.36 -23.25
CA ASN A 210 5.19 4.79 -23.57
C ASN A 210 5.17 5.62 -22.27
N PRO A 211 6.17 6.51 -22.04
CA PRO A 211 6.19 7.36 -20.86
C PRO A 211 4.96 8.26 -20.76
N ILE A 212 4.38 8.36 -19.55
CA ILE A 212 3.24 9.24 -19.26
C ILE A 212 3.75 10.52 -18.61
N GLN A 213 3.35 11.67 -19.15
CA GLN A 213 3.67 12.97 -18.58
C GLN A 213 2.82 13.24 -17.34
N ILE A 214 3.46 13.23 -16.17
CA ILE A 214 2.82 13.43 -14.86
C ILE A 214 3.60 14.52 -14.10
N PRO A 215 2.93 15.46 -13.42
CA PRO A 215 3.60 16.45 -12.60
C PRO A 215 4.55 15.82 -11.58
N ALA A 216 5.74 16.40 -11.37
CA ALA A 216 6.79 15.80 -10.55
C ALA A 216 6.35 15.40 -9.13
N LYS A 217 5.54 16.24 -8.46
CA LYS A 217 4.99 15.94 -7.12
C LYS A 217 4.08 14.71 -7.14
N GLU A 218 3.27 14.60 -8.17
CA GLU A 218 2.35 13.48 -8.35
C GLU A 218 3.10 12.21 -8.77
N LYS A 219 4.07 12.31 -9.68
CA LYS A 219 4.98 11.21 -10.05
C LYS A 219 5.66 10.62 -8.81
N LYS A 220 6.18 11.47 -7.91
CA LYS A 220 6.78 11.05 -6.64
C LYS A 220 5.78 10.31 -5.74
N ALA A 221 4.57 10.86 -5.57
CA ALA A 221 3.53 10.23 -4.78
C ALA A 221 3.13 8.86 -5.35
N LEU A 222 2.98 8.76 -6.67
CA LEU A 222 2.58 7.52 -7.35
C LEU A 222 3.67 6.44 -7.27
N ILE A 223 4.94 6.79 -7.48
CA ILE A 223 6.08 5.87 -7.31
C ILE A 223 6.10 5.30 -5.88
N LEU A 224 5.95 6.17 -4.88
CA LEU A 224 5.91 5.73 -3.47
C LEU A 224 4.71 4.83 -3.21
N ALA A 225 3.53 5.21 -3.72
CA ALA A 225 2.30 4.44 -3.53
C ALA A 225 2.42 3.02 -4.11
N MET A 226 2.89 2.90 -5.36
CA MET A 226 3.13 1.62 -6.01
C MET A 226 4.21 0.83 -5.28
N GLY A 227 5.34 1.45 -4.92
CA GLY A 227 6.42 0.79 -4.22
C GLY A 227 6.02 0.19 -2.87
N PHE A 228 5.26 0.94 -2.07
CA PHE A 228 4.69 0.42 -0.83
C PHE A 228 3.68 -0.70 -1.07
N HIS A 229 2.84 -0.57 -2.11
CA HIS A 229 1.87 -1.59 -2.47
C HIS A 229 2.56 -2.91 -2.84
N GLU A 230 3.60 -2.87 -3.66
CA GLU A 230 4.38 -4.06 -4.03
C GLU A 230 5.04 -4.74 -2.82
N LYS A 231 5.71 -3.96 -1.96
CA LYS A 231 6.28 -4.47 -0.71
C LYS A 231 5.20 -5.12 0.17
N GLY A 232 4.03 -4.50 0.27
CA GLY A 232 2.87 -5.04 0.96
C GLY A 232 2.41 -6.38 0.37
N ARG A 233 2.31 -6.50 -0.95
CA ARG A 233 1.92 -7.75 -1.63
C ARG A 233 2.95 -8.86 -1.45
N ALA A 234 4.24 -8.55 -1.47
CA ALA A 234 5.29 -9.52 -1.19
C ALA A 234 5.15 -10.12 0.23
N LEU A 235 4.76 -9.29 1.21
CA LEU A 235 4.46 -9.75 2.58
C LEU A 235 3.15 -10.54 2.66
N MET A 236 2.13 -10.16 1.88
CA MET A 236 0.89 -10.94 1.76
C MET A 236 1.13 -12.34 1.19
N LYS A 237 1.99 -12.48 0.18
CA LYS A 237 2.40 -13.79 -0.38
C LYS A 237 3.03 -14.71 0.70
N ARG A 238 3.62 -14.13 1.74
CA ARG A 238 4.17 -14.84 2.93
C ARG A 238 3.17 -14.99 4.08
N LYS A 239 1.91 -14.57 3.89
CA LYS A 239 0.84 -14.52 4.89
C LYS A 239 1.17 -13.62 6.11
N GLU A 240 2.09 -12.68 5.95
CA GLU A 240 2.48 -11.72 7.00
C GLU A 240 1.55 -10.48 6.97
N TYR A 241 0.24 -10.66 7.18
CA TYR A 241 -0.76 -9.60 6.96
C TYR A 241 -0.56 -8.35 7.84
N ALA A 242 -0.11 -8.50 9.09
CA ALA A 242 0.16 -7.36 9.96
C ALA A 242 1.34 -6.51 9.44
N ALA A 243 2.38 -7.16 8.91
CA ALA A 243 3.51 -6.50 8.28
C ALA A 243 3.12 -5.86 6.94
N ALA A 244 2.27 -6.53 6.16
CA ALA A 244 1.73 -6.01 4.92
C ALA A 244 0.95 -4.71 5.15
N LEU A 245 0.05 -4.67 6.14
CA LEU A 245 -0.71 -3.47 6.50
C LEU A 245 0.19 -2.27 6.86
N CYS A 246 1.37 -2.51 7.43
CA CYS A 246 2.33 -1.44 7.71
C CYS A 246 2.86 -0.74 6.44
N HIS A 247 2.75 -1.38 5.28
CA HIS A 247 3.13 -0.82 3.97
C HIS A 247 1.90 -0.41 3.15
N LEU A 248 0.83 -1.20 3.17
CA LEU A 248 -0.40 -0.91 2.40
C LEU A 248 -1.12 0.37 2.87
N LEU A 249 -1.13 0.67 4.17
CA LEU A 249 -1.76 1.91 4.66
C LEU A 249 -0.99 3.18 4.24
N PRO A 250 0.36 3.24 4.34
CA PRO A 250 1.13 4.29 3.68
C PRO A 250 0.90 4.37 2.17
N ALA A 251 0.74 3.25 1.47
CA ALA A 251 0.40 3.26 0.04
C ALA A 251 -0.93 4.00 -0.21
N ASP A 252 -1.95 3.74 0.60
CA ASP A 252 -3.28 4.37 0.50
C ASP A 252 -3.18 5.89 0.72
N GLU A 253 -2.37 6.31 1.69
CA GLU A 253 -2.08 7.73 1.94
C GLU A 253 -1.37 8.40 0.75
N GLN A 254 -0.42 7.72 0.10
CA GLN A 254 0.27 8.30 -1.07
C GLN A 254 -0.63 8.33 -2.32
N PHE A 255 -1.42 7.28 -2.56
CA PHE A 255 -2.43 7.30 -3.64
C PHE A 255 -3.43 8.44 -3.45
N SER A 256 -3.83 8.74 -2.21
CA SER A 256 -4.76 9.85 -1.93
C SER A 256 -4.22 11.24 -2.30
N LYS A 257 -2.90 11.38 -2.52
CA LYS A 257 -2.25 12.62 -2.97
C LYS A 257 -2.18 12.73 -4.50
N CYS A 258 -2.46 11.65 -5.22
CA CYS A 258 -2.47 11.66 -6.68
C CYS A 258 -3.78 12.28 -7.20
N ASN A 259 -3.75 12.84 -8.41
CA ASN A 259 -4.91 13.47 -9.01
C ASN A 259 -6.00 12.42 -9.31
N SER A 260 -7.26 12.83 -9.24
CA SER A 260 -8.37 11.90 -9.46
C SER A 260 -8.45 11.44 -10.92
N ALA A 261 -8.00 12.22 -11.90
CA ALA A 261 -8.11 11.88 -13.32
C ALA A 261 -7.32 10.61 -13.69
N LEU A 262 -6.09 10.49 -13.22
CA LEU A 262 -5.24 9.30 -13.40
C LEU A 262 -5.77 8.11 -12.58
N LEU A 263 -6.17 8.35 -11.32
CA LEU A 263 -6.76 7.30 -10.47
C LEU A 263 -8.12 6.80 -10.99
N ASN A 264 -8.80 7.58 -11.83
CA ASN A 264 -10.08 7.22 -12.42
C ASN A 264 -9.93 6.34 -13.66
N THR A 265 -8.73 6.21 -14.24
CA THR A 265 -8.47 5.42 -15.45
C THR A 265 -7.76 4.09 -15.17
N VAL A 266 -7.09 3.95 -14.03
CA VAL A 266 -6.36 2.75 -13.63
C VAL A 266 -6.98 2.06 -12.42
N ASP A 267 -6.75 0.76 -12.30
CA ASP A 267 -7.30 -0.11 -11.25
C ASP A 267 -6.39 -0.24 -10.01
N ASN A 268 -5.14 0.24 -10.07
CA ASN A 268 -4.14 0.07 -8.99
C ASN A 268 -4.67 0.46 -7.61
N TYR A 269 -5.37 1.60 -7.52
CA TYR A 269 -5.93 2.05 -6.26
C TYR A 269 -7.00 1.11 -5.72
N ALA A 270 -7.84 0.54 -6.60
CA ALA A 270 -8.87 -0.42 -6.23
C ALA A 270 -8.30 -1.76 -5.79
N VAL A 271 -7.24 -2.23 -6.46
CA VAL A 271 -6.49 -3.41 -6.05
C VAL A 271 -5.90 -3.20 -4.65
N LEU A 272 -5.33 -2.03 -4.36
CA LEU A 272 -4.86 -1.70 -3.02
C LEU A 272 -5.99 -1.74 -1.97
N GLN A 273 -7.15 -1.15 -2.27
CA GLN A 273 -8.29 -1.20 -1.35
C GLN A 273 -8.70 -2.64 -1.04
N LEU A 274 -8.70 -3.50 -2.06
CA LEU A 274 -9.02 -4.91 -1.94
C LEU A 274 -7.98 -5.66 -1.07
N ASP A 275 -6.69 -5.41 -1.30
CA ASP A 275 -5.58 -6.03 -0.57
C ASP A 275 -5.57 -5.64 0.92
N ILE A 276 -5.90 -4.38 1.25
CA ILE A 276 -6.05 -3.93 2.64
C ILE A 276 -7.17 -4.71 3.34
N VAL A 277 -8.33 -4.87 2.70
CA VAL A 277 -9.45 -5.62 3.28
C VAL A 277 -9.12 -7.11 3.37
N TRP A 278 -8.35 -7.65 2.43
CA TRP A 278 -7.83 -9.01 2.51
C TRP A 278 -6.94 -9.21 3.75
N CYS A 279 -6.08 -8.25 4.05
CA CYS A 279 -5.28 -8.29 5.28
C CYS A 279 -6.14 -8.20 6.55
N TYR A 280 -7.18 -7.34 6.57
CA TYR A 280 -8.12 -7.31 7.70
C TYR A 280 -8.85 -8.63 7.89
N ARG A 281 -9.19 -9.32 6.80
CA ARG A 281 -9.73 -10.69 6.85
C ARG A 281 -8.72 -11.65 7.44
N GLY A 282 -7.47 -11.64 6.96
CA GLY A 282 -6.40 -12.52 7.46
C GLY A 282 -6.09 -12.33 8.95
N LEU A 283 -6.36 -11.15 9.49
CA LEU A 283 -6.22 -10.83 10.92
C LEU A 283 -7.51 -11.03 11.73
N GLU A 284 -8.62 -11.43 11.09
CA GLU A 284 -9.95 -11.60 11.71
C GLU A 284 -10.54 -10.33 12.36
N VAL A 285 -10.17 -9.14 11.88
CA VAL A 285 -10.59 -7.85 12.46
C VAL A 285 -11.54 -7.05 11.57
N LEU A 286 -12.47 -7.73 10.91
CA LEU A 286 -13.41 -7.08 9.98
C LEU A 286 -14.39 -6.12 10.66
N ASP A 287 -14.64 -6.30 11.95
CA ASP A 287 -15.52 -5.47 12.78
C ASP A 287 -14.94 -4.09 13.13
N CYS A 288 -13.63 -3.90 12.96
CA CYS A 288 -12.97 -2.68 13.39
C CYS A 288 -13.43 -1.45 12.61
N LEU A 289 -14.10 -1.60 11.45
CA LEU A 289 -14.16 -0.51 10.50
C LEU A 289 -15.43 -0.44 9.64
N ASN A 290 -16.11 0.70 9.70
CA ASN A 290 -16.90 1.22 8.57
C ASN A 290 -16.05 1.33 7.28
N ASP A 291 -14.73 1.39 7.44
CA ASP A 291 -13.72 1.42 6.39
C ASP A 291 -13.84 0.20 5.46
N CYS A 292 -13.99 -1.04 5.95
CA CYS A 292 -14.06 -2.24 5.11
C CYS A 292 -15.15 -2.11 4.04
N LYS A 293 -16.35 -1.65 4.44
CA LYS A 293 -17.46 -1.41 3.52
C LYS A 293 -17.11 -0.35 2.47
N GLN A 294 -16.55 0.78 2.90
CA GLN A 294 -16.18 1.88 2.00
C GLN A 294 -15.08 1.47 1.03
N ARG A 295 -14.06 0.73 1.49
CA ARG A 295 -12.97 0.21 0.67
C ARG A 295 -13.49 -0.75 -0.40
N LEU A 296 -14.34 -1.72 -0.04
CA LEU A 296 -14.94 -2.64 -1.01
C LEU A 296 -15.86 -1.92 -2.01
N GLN A 297 -16.60 -0.89 -1.58
CA GLN A 297 -17.41 -0.08 -2.50
C GLN A 297 -16.56 0.73 -3.48
N ARG A 298 -15.43 1.31 -3.02
CA ARG A 298 -14.46 1.99 -3.89
C ARG A 298 -13.84 1.02 -4.89
N ALA A 299 -13.45 -0.16 -4.44
CA ALA A 299 -12.90 -1.20 -5.30
C ALA A 299 -13.91 -1.64 -6.37
N GLU A 300 -15.14 -1.98 -5.98
CA GLU A 300 -16.21 -2.38 -6.91
C GLU A 300 -16.51 -1.29 -7.94
N THR A 301 -16.68 -0.04 -7.48
CA THR A 301 -16.97 1.11 -8.38
C THR A 301 -15.85 1.33 -9.40
N CYS A 302 -14.60 1.19 -8.97
CA CYS A 302 -13.44 1.35 -9.84
C CYS A 302 -13.32 0.18 -10.81
N PHE A 303 -13.43 -1.08 -10.36
CA PHE A 303 -13.40 -2.24 -11.25
C PHE A 303 -14.51 -2.21 -12.29
N LEU A 304 -15.75 -1.86 -11.93
CA LEU A 304 -16.84 -1.71 -12.88
C LEU A 304 -16.56 -0.60 -13.91
N ARG A 305 -15.88 0.47 -13.53
CA ARG A 305 -15.48 1.55 -14.44
C ARG A 305 -14.33 1.15 -15.36
N CYS A 306 -13.32 0.48 -14.83
CA CYS A 306 -12.12 0.07 -15.56
C CYS A 306 -12.42 -1.08 -16.52
N TYR A 307 -13.22 -2.06 -16.09
CA TYR A 307 -13.47 -3.28 -16.85
C TYR A 307 -14.84 -3.31 -17.53
N GLY A 308 -15.84 -2.56 -17.03
CA GLY A 308 -17.23 -2.58 -17.49
C GLY A 308 -18.12 -3.49 -16.64
N GLU A 309 -19.44 -3.27 -16.67
CA GLU A 309 -20.43 -4.05 -15.87
C GLU A 309 -20.41 -5.55 -16.20
N GLU A 310 -20.17 -5.90 -17.46
CA GLU A 310 -19.97 -7.26 -17.95
C GLU A 310 -18.55 -7.49 -18.48
N GLN A 311 -17.57 -6.73 -17.98
CA GLN A 311 -16.17 -6.76 -18.46
C GLN A 311 -16.01 -6.44 -19.96
N GLN A 312 -17.03 -5.86 -20.61
CA GLN A 312 -17.06 -5.56 -22.04
C GLN A 312 -15.90 -4.63 -22.47
N ARG A 313 -15.53 -3.68 -21.61
CA ARG A 313 -14.43 -2.75 -21.87
C ARG A 313 -13.08 -3.47 -21.79
N LEU A 314 -12.93 -4.41 -20.85
CA LEU A 314 -11.76 -5.26 -20.76
C LEU A 314 -11.61 -6.12 -22.03
N GLN A 315 -12.71 -6.70 -22.56
CA GLN A 315 -12.70 -7.49 -23.81
C GLN A 315 -12.34 -6.67 -25.06
N GLN A 316 -12.68 -5.37 -25.06
CA GLN A 316 -12.30 -4.45 -26.13
C GLN A 316 -10.83 -4.01 -26.06
N ILE A 317 -10.24 -3.94 -24.86
CA ILE A 317 -8.87 -3.46 -24.63
C ILE A 317 -7.85 -4.62 -24.64
N LYS A 318 -8.19 -5.74 -23.99
CA LYS A 318 -7.42 -6.98 -23.95
C LYS A 318 -8.23 -8.06 -24.68
N ARG A 319 -7.69 -8.66 -25.74
CA ARG A 319 -8.37 -9.75 -26.46
C ARG A 319 -8.61 -11.00 -25.60
N ASN A 320 -7.82 -11.17 -24.53
CA ASN A 320 -7.91 -12.27 -23.57
C ASN A 320 -8.03 -11.67 -22.15
N THR A 321 -9.11 -12.01 -21.41
CA THR A 321 -9.56 -11.22 -20.23
C THR A 321 -9.85 -12.03 -18.96
N GLY A 322 -9.29 -13.24 -18.83
CA GLY A 322 -9.61 -14.12 -17.71
C GLY A 322 -8.73 -13.95 -16.47
N GLY A 323 -7.69 -13.11 -16.51
CA GLY A 323 -6.79 -12.94 -15.36
C GLY A 323 -7.41 -12.09 -14.25
N GLU A 324 -8.12 -11.04 -14.65
CA GLU A 324 -8.74 -10.04 -13.78
C GLU A 324 -9.92 -10.61 -12.98
N ASP A 325 -10.47 -11.75 -13.40
CA ASP A 325 -11.52 -12.49 -12.68
C ASP A 325 -11.12 -12.83 -11.23
N VAL A 326 -9.82 -12.97 -10.97
CA VAL A 326 -9.29 -13.16 -9.61
C VAL A 326 -9.62 -11.99 -8.69
N LEU A 327 -9.60 -10.75 -9.21
CA LEU A 327 -9.91 -9.56 -8.44
C LEU A 327 -11.40 -9.54 -8.06
N PHE A 328 -12.27 -9.90 -9.01
CA PHE A 328 -13.71 -10.02 -8.76
C PHE A 328 -14.04 -11.17 -7.82
N LEU A 329 -13.34 -12.30 -7.93
CA LEU A 329 -13.45 -13.41 -6.98
C LEU A 329 -13.18 -12.91 -5.55
N ARG A 330 -12.01 -12.31 -5.31
CA ARG A 330 -11.66 -11.75 -4.00
C ARG A 330 -12.66 -10.70 -3.53
N LEU A 331 -13.11 -9.80 -4.41
CA LEU A 331 -14.12 -8.79 -4.10
C LEU A 331 -15.42 -9.44 -3.62
N TYR A 332 -15.96 -10.41 -4.36
CA TYR A 332 -17.22 -11.05 -4.01
C TYR A 332 -17.13 -11.90 -2.75
N LEU A 333 -16.00 -12.59 -2.51
CA LEU A 333 -15.78 -13.31 -1.26
C LEU A 333 -15.74 -12.37 -0.04
N LEU A 334 -15.03 -11.25 -0.15
CA LEU A 334 -14.97 -10.25 0.93
C LEU A 334 -16.32 -9.55 1.14
N GLN A 335 -17.04 -9.23 0.07
CA GLN A 335 -18.40 -8.68 0.15
C GLN A 335 -19.39 -9.67 0.76
N SER A 336 -19.27 -10.95 0.42
CA SER A 336 -20.08 -12.03 1.01
C SER A 336 -19.83 -12.14 2.51
N LEU A 337 -18.56 -12.20 2.92
CA LEU A 337 -18.18 -12.24 4.33
C LEU A 337 -18.70 -11.01 5.09
N LEU A 338 -18.55 -9.82 4.51
CA LEU A 338 -19.04 -8.58 5.12
C LEU A 338 -20.57 -8.55 5.21
N ALA A 339 -21.28 -8.99 4.17
CA ALA A 339 -22.74 -9.08 4.18
C ALA A 339 -23.23 -10.04 5.27
N TYR A 340 -22.54 -11.19 5.41
CA TYR A 340 -22.79 -12.15 6.48
C TYR A 340 -22.59 -11.48 7.85
N LEU A 341 -21.44 -10.88 8.12
CA LEU A 341 -21.18 -10.20 9.41
C LEU A 341 -22.23 -9.13 9.77
N ASN A 342 -22.82 -8.47 8.76
CA ASN A 342 -23.89 -7.49 8.94
C ASN A 342 -25.30 -8.09 9.05
N GLY A 343 -25.44 -9.42 9.10
CA GLY A 343 -26.72 -10.13 9.22
C GLY A 343 -27.50 -10.29 7.90
N HIS A 344 -26.93 -9.91 6.76
CA HIS A 344 -27.57 -9.99 5.44
C HIS A 344 -27.27 -11.34 4.74
N GLY A 345 -27.84 -12.42 5.27
CA GLY A 345 -27.57 -13.79 4.77
C GLY A 345 -27.89 -14.01 3.29
N THR A 346 -28.98 -13.44 2.77
CA THR A 346 -29.37 -13.58 1.35
C THR A 346 -28.36 -12.91 0.42
N GLN A 347 -27.92 -11.69 0.75
CA GLN A 347 -26.88 -10.98 0.01
C GLN A 347 -25.54 -11.70 0.09
N ALA A 348 -25.20 -12.25 1.26
CA ALA A 348 -23.99 -13.05 1.43
C ALA A 348 -24.01 -14.29 0.52
N ALA A 349 -25.12 -15.05 0.50
CA ALA A 349 -25.28 -16.21 -0.36
C ALA A 349 -25.21 -15.84 -1.85
N GLU A 350 -25.83 -14.73 -2.27
CA GLU A 350 -25.77 -14.26 -3.66
C GLU A 350 -24.34 -13.92 -4.10
N LYS A 351 -23.61 -13.17 -3.26
CA LYS A 351 -22.21 -12.80 -3.52
C LYS A 351 -21.29 -14.02 -3.46
N LEU A 352 -21.53 -14.96 -2.55
CA LEU A 352 -20.80 -16.23 -2.50
C LEU A 352 -20.96 -17.00 -3.80
N ARG A 353 -22.20 -17.17 -4.28
CA ARG A 353 -22.48 -17.87 -5.55
C ARG A 353 -21.74 -17.25 -6.73
N LYS A 354 -21.69 -15.91 -6.81
CA LYS A 354 -20.90 -15.19 -7.83
C LYS A 354 -19.41 -15.54 -7.72
N GLY A 355 -18.88 -15.56 -6.48
CA GLY A 355 -17.51 -15.99 -6.20
C GLY A 355 -17.25 -17.45 -6.60
N GLU A 356 -18.14 -18.39 -6.29
CA GLU A 356 -17.99 -19.80 -6.63
C GLU A 356 -17.98 -20.05 -8.14
N THR A 357 -18.81 -19.33 -8.90
CA THR A 357 -18.79 -19.38 -10.37
C THR A 357 -17.42 -18.95 -10.88
N LEU A 358 -16.88 -17.82 -10.40
CA LEU A 358 -15.54 -17.36 -10.79
C LEU A 358 -14.45 -18.33 -10.36
N TYR A 359 -14.52 -18.84 -9.13
CA TYR A 359 -13.57 -19.83 -8.62
C TYR A 359 -13.52 -21.07 -9.53
N SER A 360 -14.68 -21.60 -9.91
CA SER A 360 -14.77 -22.77 -10.80
C SER A 360 -14.17 -22.50 -12.18
N CYS A 361 -14.30 -21.29 -12.71
CA CYS A 361 -13.68 -20.88 -13.97
C CYS A 361 -12.16 -20.65 -13.86
N LEU A 362 -11.68 -20.22 -12.70
CA LEU A 362 -10.28 -19.89 -12.43
C LEU A 362 -9.44 -21.09 -11.98
N THR A 363 -10.08 -22.14 -11.46
CA THR A 363 -9.44 -23.41 -11.12
C THR A 363 -8.98 -24.10 -12.41
N LEU A 364 -7.68 -24.39 -12.45
CA LEU A 364 -7.03 -24.95 -13.62
C LEU A 364 -6.88 -26.46 -13.49
N ASP A 365 -6.93 -27.13 -14.63
CA ASP A 365 -6.61 -28.54 -14.75
C ASP A 365 -5.09 -28.76 -14.57
N PRO A 366 -4.67 -29.55 -13.55
CA PRO A 366 -3.26 -29.83 -13.29
C PRO A 366 -2.53 -30.45 -14.49
N ASP A 367 -3.21 -31.26 -15.30
CA ASP A 367 -2.60 -31.92 -16.45
C ASP A 367 -2.28 -30.90 -17.55
N LYS A 368 -3.16 -29.91 -17.75
CA LYS A 368 -2.93 -28.81 -18.70
C LYS A 368 -1.81 -27.86 -18.24
N MET A 369 -1.73 -27.61 -16.93
CA MET A 369 -0.61 -26.87 -16.34
C MET A 369 0.71 -27.60 -16.60
N MET A 370 0.76 -28.91 -16.32
CA MET A 370 1.94 -29.74 -16.56
C MET A 370 2.33 -29.80 -18.04
N GLN A 371 1.34 -29.84 -18.94
CA GLN A 371 1.57 -29.81 -20.38
C GLN A 371 2.30 -28.52 -20.80
N LEU A 372 1.84 -27.34 -20.36
CA LEU A 372 2.52 -26.07 -20.67
C LEU A 372 3.92 -26.00 -20.03
N MET A 373 4.08 -26.48 -18.79
CA MET A 373 5.39 -26.52 -18.14
C MET A 373 6.37 -27.43 -18.87
N SER A 374 5.90 -28.57 -19.40
CA SER A 374 6.72 -29.48 -20.22
C SER A 374 7.17 -28.86 -21.55
N MET A 375 6.45 -27.85 -22.05
CA MET A 375 6.83 -27.05 -23.22
C MET A 375 7.86 -25.96 -22.88
N GLY A 376 8.25 -25.80 -21.60
CA GLY A 376 9.26 -24.86 -21.15
C GLY A 376 8.73 -23.54 -20.57
N PHE A 377 7.42 -23.39 -20.44
CA PHE A 377 6.83 -22.22 -19.76
C PHE A 377 6.96 -22.34 -18.24
N SER A 378 7.17 -21.22 -17.55
CA SER A 378 7.14 -21.20 -16.10
C SER A 378 5.75 -21.50 -15.55
N GLU A 379 5.67 -21.93 -14.28
CA GLU A 379 4.38 -22.19 -13.62
C GLU A 379 3.47 -20.95 -13.63
N GLN A 380 4.03 -19.75 -13.39
CA GLN A 380 3.31 -18.48 -13.45
C GLN A 380 2.77 -18.21 -14.86
N GLU A 381 3.58 -18.36 -15.91
CA GLU A 381 3.14 -18.16 -17.29
C GLU A 381 2.05 -19.17 -17.68
N ALA A 382 2.19 -20.43 -17.30
CA ALA A 382 1.19 -21.45 -17.53
C ALA A 382 -0.14 -21.09 -16.84
N ARG A 383 -0.09 -20.65 -15.57
CA ARG A 383 -1.28 -20.28 -14.80
C ARG A 383 -2.01 -19.08 -15.41
N LEU A 384 -1.27 -18.00 -15.68
CA LEU A 384 -1.83 -16.78 -16.25
C LEU A 384 -2.33 -17.02 -17.69
N GLY A 385 -1.56 -17.74 -18.50
CA GLY A 385 -1.92 -18.07 -19.88
C GLY A 385 -3.18 -18.91 -19.98
N LEU A 386 -3.32 -19.95 -19.15
CA LEU A 386 -4.54 -20.77 -19.11
C LEU A 386 -5.75 -19.98 -18.62
N ARG A 387 -5.61 -19.12 -17.60
CA ARG A 387 -6.70 -18.25 -17.15
C ARG A 387 -7.15 -17.30 -18.24
N ALA A 388 -6.20 -16.62 -18.89
CA ALA A 388 -6.48 -15.73 -20.01
C ALA A 388 -7.20 -16.42 -21.18
N CYS A 389 -6.92 -17.71 -21.39
CA CYS A 389 -7.47 -18.52 -22.49
C CYS A 389 -8.55 -19.52 -22.05
N ARG A 390 -9.14 -19.36 -20.86
CA ARG A 390 -10.22 -20.22 -20.32
C ARG A 390 -9.89 -21.73 -20.37
N GLY A 391 -8.65 -22.08 -20.06
CA GLY A 391 -8.18 -23.46 -19.99
C GLY A 391 -7.93 -24.14 -21.34
N ASN A 392 -7.90 -23.40 -22.45
CA ASN A 392 -7.45 -23.91 -23.75
C ASN A 392 -5.92 -23.84 -23.86
N VAL A 393 -5.27 -24.99 -24.01
CA VAL A 393 -3.81 -25.11 -24.05
C VAL A 393 -3.22 -24.47 -25.30
N GLU A 394 -3.78 -24.72 -26.48
CA GLU A 394 -3.26 -24.19 -27.75
C GLU A 394 -3.32 -22.65 -27.78
N HIS A 395 -4.46 -22.08 -27.36
CA HIS A 395 -4.60 -20.65 -27.21
C HIS A 395 -3.66 -20.08 -26.14
N ALA A 396 -3.46 -20.80 -25.03
CA ALA A 396 -2.53 -20.39 -23.98
C ALA A 396 -1.08 -20.34 -24.50
N VAL A 397 -0.63 -21.36 -25.26
CA VAL A 397 0.70 -21.36 -25.90
C VAL A 397 0.85 -20.15 -26.82
N ALA A 398 -0.12 -19.92 -27.71
CA ALA A 398 -0.09 -18.76 -28.62
C ALA A 398 -0.07 -17.43 -27.86
N HIS A 399 -0.89 -17.30 -26.81
CA HIS A 399 -0.97 -16.10 -25.99
C HIS A 399 0.33 -15.83 -25.22
N ILE A 400 0.89 -16.83 -24.52
CA ILE A 400 2.14 -16.70 -23.76
C ILE A 400 3.29 -16.32 -24.72
N THR A 401 3.38 -17.01 -25.86
CA THR A 401 4.42 -16.75 -26.87
C THR A 401 4.32 -15.32 -27.41
N GLN A 402 3.11 -14.86 -27.75
CA GLN A 402 2.88 -13.51 -28.24
C GLN A 402 3.22 -12.46 -27.18
N ARG A 403 2.78 -12.66 -25.92
CA ARG A 403 3.09 -11.75 -24.81
C ARG A 403 4.58 -11.68 -24.51
N ASN A 404 5.30 -12.79 -24.61
CA ASN A 404 6.74 -12.80 -24.42
C ASN A 404 7.46 -11.99 -25.52
N LYS A 405 7.02 -12.11 -26.79
CA LYS A 405 7.52 -11.26 -27.89
C LYS A 405 7.23 -9.78 -27.65
N GLU A 406 6.00 -9.42 -27.32
CA GLU A 406 5.62 -8.03 -27.03
C GLU A 406 6.46 -7.44 -25.90
N ARG A 407 6.70 -8.22 -24.85
CA ARG A 407 7.55 -7.82 -23.72
C ARG A 407 9.01 -7.62 -24.13
N GLU A 408 9.54 -8.49 -24.98
CA GLU A 408 10.89 -8.34 -25.54
C GLU A 408 10.99 -7.10 -26.42
N GLU A 409 9.97 -6.81 -27.23
CA GLU A 409 9.89 -5.59 -28.05
C GLU A 409 9.84 -4.33 -27.18
N ILE A 410 9.03 -4.32 -26.11
CA ILE A 410 8.98 -3.21 -25.15
C ILE A 410 10.36 -3.00 -24.51
N LYS A 411 10.95 -4.07 -23.96
CA LYS A 411 12.30 -4.01 -23.37
C LYS A 411 13.36 -3.56 -24.37
N TRP A 412 13.25 -3.95 -25.64
CA TRP A 412 14.15 -3.51 -26.69
C TRP A 412 13.97 -2.03 -26.99
N LYS A 413 12.72 -1.55 -27.13
CA LYS A 413 12.40 -0.11 -27.32
C LYS A 413 12.87 0.73 -26.16
N GLU A 414 12.68 0.30 -24.93
CA GLU A 414 13.16 0.97 -23.72
C GLU A 414 14.69 1.08 -23.72
N ARG A 415 15.40 -0.03 -24.03
CA ARG A 415 16.87 -0.03 -24.15
C ARG A 415 17.36 0.91 -25.25
N GLU A 416 16.68 0.92 -26.39
CA GLU A 416 17.03 1.76 -27.53
C GLU A 416 16.76 3.25 -27.26
N ASN A 417 15.62 3.58 -26.66
CA ASN A 417 15.30 4.94 -26.24
C ASN A 417 16.30 5.44 -25.18
N ARG A 418 16.66 4.58 -24.22
CA ARG A 418 17.72 4.85 -23.24
C ARG A 418 19.06 5.14 -23.91
N ARG A 419 19.45 4.33 -24.90
CA ARG A 419 20.70 4.52 -25.64
C ARG A 419 20.73 5.88 -26.33
N ARG A 420 19.68 6.22 -27.10
CA ARG A 420 19.56 7.53 -27.76
C ARG A 420 19.58 8.70 -26.79
N ARG A 421 18.92 8.55 -25.63
CA ARG A 421 18.93 9.57 -24.58
C ARG A 421 20.34 9.83 -24.03
N LEU A 422 21.09 8.77 -23.73
CA LEU A 422 22.47 8.89 -23.23
C LEU A 422 23.42 9.46 -24.30
N GLU A 423 23.27 9.03 -25.55
CA GLU A 423 24.01 9.59 -26.69
C GLU A 423 23.77 11.11 -26.79
N GLY A 424 22.51 11.56 -26.74
CA GLY A 424 22.17 12.98 -26.76
C GLY A 424 22.72 13.76 -25.55
N ILE A 425 22.67 13.19 -24.34
CA ILE A 425 23.25 13.81 -23.14
C ILE A 425 24.75 13.99 -23.33
N ASN A 426 25.46 12.93 -23.74
CA ASN A 426 26.91 12.97 -23.97
C ASN A 426 27.29 14.03 -25.01
N THR A 427 26.54 14.14 -26.11
CA THR A 427 26.76 15.19 -27.12
C THR A 427 26.66 16.59 -26.52
N LEU A 428 25.63 16.87 -25.71
CA LEU A 428 25.49 18.18 -25.06
C LEU A 428 26.57 18.42 -24.00
N VAL A 429 27.00 17.37 -23.28
CA VAL A 429 28.10 17.46 -22.31
C VAL A 429 29.42 17.80 -22.99
N GLU A 430 29.72 17.19 -24.14
CA GLU A 430 30.88 17.55 -24.97
C GLU A 430 30.82 19.01 -25.44
N LEU A 431 29.63 19.55 -25.64
CA LEU A 431 29.38 20.96 -25.96
C LEU A 431 29.39 21.90 -24.75
N GLY A 432 29.72 21.39 -23.56
CA GLY A 432 29.94 22.17 -22.33
C GLY A 432 28.75 22.25 -21.38
N TYR A 433 27.68 21.50 -21.61
CA TYR A 433 26.59 21.38 -20.63
C TYR A 433 27.03 20.49 -19.45
N SER A 434 26.45 20.73 -18.27
CA SER A 434 26.52 19.71 -17.21
C SER A 434 25.56 18.57 -17.55
N ASN A 435 25.82 17.36 -17.05
CA ASN A 435 24.92 16.21 -17.25
C ASN A 435 23.45 16.54 -16.93
N LYS A 436 23.22 17.29 -15.83
CA LYS A 436 21.88 17.69 -15.40
C LYS A 436 21.24 18.72 -16.33
N SER A 437 22.00 19.70 -16.83
CA SER A 437 21.45 20.69 -17.77
C SER A 437 21.22 20.08 -19.15
N ALA A 438 22.09 19.19 -19.62
CA ALA A 438 21.91 18.42 -20.85
C ALA A 438 20.64 17.56 -20.79
N ALA A 439 20.48 16.77 -19.72
CA ALA A 439 19.29 15.94 -19.54
C ALA A 439 18.00 16.75 -19.44
N ARG A 440 18.03 17.91 -18.77
CA ARG A 440 16.87 18.81 -18.69
C ARG A 440 16.52 19.41 -20.05
N ALA A 441 17.51 19.91 -20.78
CA ALA A 441 17.30 20.50 -22.10
C ALA A 441 16.69 19.47 -23.07
N LEU A 442 17.22 18.24 -23.08
CA LEU A 442 16.66 17.16 -23.90
C LEU A 442 15.26 16.76 -23.48
N HIS A 443 14.95 16.78 -22.18
CA HIS A 443 13.60 16.51 -21.71
C HIS A 443 12.62 17.59 -22.19
N GLU A 444 13.02 18.87 -22.14
CA GLU A 444 12.20 20.00 -22.61
C GLU A 444 11.98 20.00 -24.13
N THR A 445 12.94 19.48 -24.90
CA THR A 445 12.86 19.40 -26.36
C THR A 445 12.45 18.04 -26.89
N SER A 446 11.90 17.17 -26.03
CA SER A 446 11.44 15.82 -26.41
C SER A 446 12.52 14.96 -27.10
N GLY A 447 13.78 15.14 -26.71
CA GLY A 447 14.93 14.39 -27.21
C GLY A 447 15.58 14.97 -28.47
N ASP A 448 15.16 16.14 -28.94
CA ASP A 448 15.81 16.84 -30.05
C ASP A 448 17.09 17.55 -29.53
N VAL A 449 18.25 17.07 -29.98
CA VAL A 449 19.57 17.58 -29.56
C VAL A 449 19.83 18.98 -30.11
N ASP A 450 19.36 19.29 -31.33
CA ASP A 450 19.59 20.58 -31.97
C ASP A 450 18.77 21.67 -31.29
N GLU A 451 17.50 21.38 -30.97
CA GLU A 451 16.67 22.28 -30.17
C GLU A 451 17.19 22.37 -28.72
N ALA A 452 17.64 21.27 -28.11
CA ALA A 452 18.20 21.30 -26.74
C ALA A 452 19.46 22.19 -26.67
N TYR A 453 20.26 22.19 -27.73
CA TYR A 453 21.39 23.09 -27.88
C TYR A 453 20.94 24.57 -28.02
N ARG A 454 19.81 24.84 -28.67
CA ARG A 454 19.26 26.21 -28.78
C ARG A 454 18.67 26.73 -27.47
N VAL A 455 18.21 25.83 -26.60
CA VAL A 455 17.69 26.16 -25.26
C VAL A 455 18.79 26.66 -24.29
N ARG A 456 20.08 26.69 -24.71
CA ARG A 456 21.23 27.21 -23.93
C ARG A 456 21.03 28.59 -23.32
N ASP A 457 20.17 29.42 -23.91
CA ASP A 457 19.95 30.81 -23.48
C ASP A 457 19.02 30.97 -22.27
N ALA A 458 18.52 29.88 -21.69
CA ALA A 458 17.62 29.90 -20.52
C ALA A 458 18.30 29.54 -19.17
N ILE A 459 19.62 29.70 -19.04
CA ILE A 459 20.19 29.89 -17.69
C ILE A 459 19.56 31.18 -17.15
N PRO A 460 18.98 31.20 -15.93
CA PRO A 460 18.52 32.44 -15.35
C PRO A 460 19.69 33.44 -15.32
N ARG A 461 19.61 34.44 -16.19
CA ARG A 461 20.44 35.64 -16.16
C ARG A 461 20.43 36.42 -14.83
N PRO A 462 19.62 36.15 -13.77
CA PRO A 462 19.79 36.83 -12.49
C PRO A 462 21.15 36.59 -11.83
N CYS A 463 21.80 35.42 -11.96
CA CYS A 463 23.05 35.14 -11.22
C CYS A 463 24.26 35.88 -11.80
N LEU A 464 24.39 35.86 -13.14
CA LEU A 464 25.38 36.68 -13.86
C LEU A 464 25.10 38.17 -13.68
N ASN A 465 23.83 38.59 -13.69
CA ASN A 465 23.47 40.00 -13.50
C ASN A 465 23.72 40.47 -12.05
N VAL A 466 23.49 39.65 -11.02
CA VAL A 466 23.74 40.02 -9.62
C VAL A 466 25.25 40.14 -9.37
N MET A 467 26.07 39.20 -9.84
CA MET A 467 27.53 39.27 -9.68
C MET A 467 28.16 40.36 -10.55
N ALA A 468 27.63 40.60 -11.76
CA ALA A 468 28.02 41.74 -12.59
C ALA A 468 27.58 43.09 -11.97
N TYR A 469 26.43 43.14 -11.29
CA TYR A 469 25.96 44.31 -10.54
C TYR A 469 26.82 44.58 -9.30
N LEU A 470 27.42 43.54 -8.71
CA LEU A 470 28.43 43.64 -7.65
C LEU A 470 29.82 44.04 -8.19
N GLY A 471 29.97 44.25 -9.50
CA GLY A 471 31.19 44.77 -10.13
C GLY A 471 32.21 43.71 -10.55
N PHE A 472 31.88 42.42 -10.48
CA PHE A 472 32.78 41.35 -10.91
C PHE A 472 32.80 41.21 -12.45
N GLN A 473 33.99 41.00 -13.01
CA GLN A 473 34.15 40.74 -14.44
C GLN A 473 33.54 39.39 -14.81
N ARG A 474 32.90 39.33 -15.98
CA ARG A 474 32.14 38.16 -16.44
C ARG A 474 33.02 36.91 -16.50
N GLU A 475 34.25 37.08 -16.95
CA GLU A 475 35.26 36.04 -17.12
C GLU A 475 35.69 35.43 -15.76
N ALA A 476 35.78 36.27 -14.72
CA ALA A 476 36.09 35.83 -13.35
C ALA A 476 34.90 35.10 -12.70
N VAL A 477 33.67 35.56 -12.98
CA VAL A 477 32.44 34.92 -12.51
C VAL A 477 32.27 33.52 -13.10
N GLU A 478 32.50 33.38 -14.40
CA GLU A 478 32.43 32.08 -15.09
C GLU A 478 33.50 31.11 -14.57
N ALA A 479 34.72 31.58 -14.33
CA ALA A 479 35.78 30.76 -13.75
C ALA A 479 35.47 30.32 -12.31
N ALA A 480 34.92 31.21 -11.47
CA ALA A 480 34.55 30.89 -10.09
C ALA A 480 33.34 29.92 -10.01
N LEU A 481 32.36 30.06 -10.91
CA LEU A 481 31.23 29.13 -11.00
C LEU A 481 31.68 27.72 -11.44
N ARG A 482 32.63 27.65 -12.39
CA ARG A 482 33.26 26.37 -12.78
C ARG A 482 33.97 25.70 -11.61
N LEU A 483 34.70 26.46 -10.79
CA LEU A 483 35.41 25.95 -9.62
C LEU A 483 34.47 25.50 -8.48
N THR A 484 33.28 26.10 -8.37
CA THR A 484 32.30 25.82 -7.30
C THR A 484 31.18 24.88 -7.72
N ARG A 485 31.24 24.31 -8.93
CA ARG A 485 30.19 23.46 -9.50
C ARG A 485 28.83 24.15 -9.53
N ASP A 486 28.82 25.40 -10.01
CA ASP A 486 27.64 26.24 -10.19
C ASP A 486 26.90 26.68 -8.89
N ASP A 487 27.58 26.63 -7.73
CA ASP A 487 27.06 27.17 -6.47
C ASP A 487 27.32 28.69 -6.37
N VAL A 488 26.27 29.47 -6.65
CA VAL A 488 26.32 30.95 -6.73
C VAL A 488 26.79 31.59 -5.43
N PHE A 489 26.40 31.05 -4.26
CA PHE A 489 26.79 31.65 -2.99
C PHE A 489 28.28 31.44 -2.71
N LYS A 490 28.78 30.22 -2.96
CA LYS A 490 30.20 29.91 -2.82
C LYS A 490 31.05 30.63 -3.85
N ALA A 491 30.59 30.76 -5.09
CA ALA A 491 31.28 31.53 -6.13
C ALA A 491 31.34 33.02 -5.78
N THR A 492 30.27 33.59 -5.22
CA THR A 492 30.26 35.00 -4.76
C THR A 492 31.26 35.20 -3.64
N GLN A 493 31.23 34.31 -2.64
CA GLN A 493 32.13 34.37 -1.49
C GLN A 493 33.59 34.25 -1.93
N MET A 494 33.89 33.32 -2.83
CA MET A 494 35.24 33.14 -3.38
C MET A 494 35.73 34.37 -4.14
N LEU A 495 34.87 35.02 -4.93
CA LEU A 495 35.23 36.25 -5.63
C LEU A 495 35.40 37.43 -4.67
N LEU A 496 34.59 37.53 -3.61
CA LEU A 496 34.75 38.54 -2.57
C LEU A 496 36.08 38.38 -1.82
N ASP A 497 36.42 37.13 -1.46
CA ASP A 497 37.63 36.81 -0.70
C ASP A 497 38.91 37.02 -1.52
N ASN A 498 38.84 36.88 -2.85
CA ASN A 498 39.99 36.98 -3.77
C ASN A 498 39.97 38.26 -4.65
N GLN A 499 39.39 39.36 -4.15
CA GLN A 499 39.36 40.67 -4.81
C GLN A 499 38.85 40.64 -6.27
N GLY A 500 37.88 39.76 -6.55
CA GLY A 500 37.23 39.65 -7.85
C GLY A 500 37.98 38.83 -8.89
N GLN A 501 39.05 38.12 -8.51
CA GLN A 501 39.71 37.15 -9.39
C GLN A 501 39.69 35.73 -8.81
N PRO A 502 39.48 34.70 -9.65
CA PRO A 502 39.60 33.31 -9.22
C PRO A 502 41.08 32.98 -8.89
N PRO A 503 41.36 32.07 -7.94
CA PRO A 503 42.73 31.64 -7.63
C PRO A 503 43.43 31.09 -8.89
N ALA A 504 44.65 31.56 -9.17
CA ALA A 504 45.37 31.33 -10.43
C ALA A 504 46.05 29.96 -10.57
N ASP A 505 45.71 28.97 -9.75
CA ASP A 505 46.34 27.63 -9.81
C ASP A 505 45.50 26.66 -10.65
N MET A 506 45.72 26.73 -11.97
CA MET A 506 45.33 25.69 -12.93
C MET A 506 46.53 24.79 -13.22
N PRO A 507 46.52 23.48 -12.87
CA PRO A 507 47.37 22.51 -13.56
C PRO A 507 46.81 22.30 -14.97
N SER A 508 47.61 22.60 -15.99
CA SER A 508 47.29 22.40 -17.41
C SER A 508 47.13 20.91 -17.76
N PRO A 509 46.38 20.55 -18.83
CA PRO A 509 46.15 19.16 -19.21
C PRO A 509 47.38 18.58 -19.91
N SER A 510 47.81 17.37 -19.50
CA SER A 510 48.85 16.59 -20.19
C SER A 510 48.28 15.23 -20.66
N PRO A 511 48.81 14.64 -21.75
CA PRO A 511 48.20 13.52 -22.49
C PRO A 511 48.47 12.15 -21.83
N PRO A 512 47.86 11.04 -22.31
CA PRO A 512 47.74 9.81 -21.52
C PRO A 512 48.98 8.92 -21.66
N SER A 513 49.48 8.36 -20.56
CA SER A 513 50.29 7.13 -20.56
C SER A 513 50.39 6.47 -19.17
N SER A 514 49.90 5.22 -19.14
CA SER A 514 50.39 4.00 -18.47
C SER A 514 50.89 3.99 -17.01
N SER A 515 50.18 3.17 -16.21
CA SER A 515 50.64 2.23 -15.16
C SER A 515 51.63 2.72 -14.08
N SER A 516 51.19 2.71 -12.81
CA SER A 516 51.52 1.68 -11.79
C SER A 516 51.11 2.14 -10.38
N GLU A 517 50.87 1.15 -9.52
CA GLU A 517 50.41 1.14 -8.12
C GLU A 517 51.27 2.03 -7.18
N GLU A 518 50.84 2.62 -6.05
CA GLU A 518 50.12 2.10 -4.88
C GLU A 518 49.69 3.27 -3.94
N PRO A 519 48.98 3.05 -2.82
CA PRO A 519 48.02 4.01 -2.26
C PRO A 519 48.64 4.97 -1.25
N SER A 520 48.10 6.18 -1.15
CA SER A 520 48.27 7.02 0.04
C SER A 520 46.99 7.75 0.40
N THR A 521 46.57 7.42 1.59
CA THR A 521 45.41 7.86 2.36
C THR A 521 45.42 9.37 2.59
N SER A 522 44.34 10.05 2.22
CA SER A 522 43.91 11.28 2.90
C SER A 522 42.40 11.49 2.79
N ASN A 523 41.84 11.94 3.92
CA ASN A 523 40.45 11.83 4.33
C ASN A 523 39.44 12.54 3.42
N SER A 524 38.46 11.78 2.94
CA SER A 524 37.16 12.27 2.43
C SER A 524 36.02 11.45 3.05
N THR A 525 35.92 11.46 4.39
CA THR A 525 35.02 10.61 5.17
C THR A 525 33.58 11.13 5.34
N ALA A 526 33.06 11.97 4.43
CA ALA A 526 31.67 12.47 4.56
C ALA A 526 30.77 12.30 3.32
N SER A 527 31.30 11.96 2.14
CA SER A 527 30.50 11.83 0.90
C SER A 527 30.44 10.41 0.32
N GLY A 528 31.36 9.52 0.69
CA GLY A 528 31.36 8.12 0.23
C GLY A 528 30.41 7.19 0.98
N SER A 529 30.01 7.55 2.21
CA SER A 529 29.16 6.73 3.06
C SER A 529 27.66 6.87 2.79
N SER A 530 27.21 8.01 2.23
CA SER A 530 25.81 8.19 1.85
C SER A 530 25.47 7.49 0.53
N SER A 531 26.39 7.51 -0.45
CA SER A 531 26.15 6.90 -1.76
C SER A 531 26.08 5.36 -1.71
N SER A 532 26.86 4.71 -0.84
CA SER A 532 26.79 3.26 -0.64
C SER A 532 25.46 2.87 0.00
N LEU A 533 25.04 3.59 1.03
CA LEU A 533 23.79 3.32 1.76
C LEU A 533 22.55 3.61 0.90
N ASP A 534 22.59 4.66 0.07
CA ASP A 534 21.56 4.95 -0.92
C ASP A 534 21.48 3.86 -2.00
N SER A 535 22.62 3.32 -2.44
CA SER A 535 22.66 2.18 -3.36
C SER A 535 22.03 0.92 -2.75
N ASP A 536 22.36 0.61 -1.49
CA ASP A 536 21.80 -0.52 -0.76
C ASP A 536 20.27 -0.42 -0.61
N LEU A 537 19.78 0.78 -0.27
CA LEU A 537 18.34 1.05 -0.16
C LEU A 537 17.62 0.88 -1.49
N VAL A 538 18.24 1.34 -2.58
CA VAL A 538 17.68 1.19 -3.93
C VAL A 538 17.67 -0.27 -4.36
N ASN A 539 18.76 -1.01 -4.14
CA ASN A 539 18.81 -2.43 -4.47
C ASN A 539 17.76 -3.23 -3.69
N GLU A 540 17.56 -2.95 -2.40
CA GLU A 540 16.51 -3.58 -1.60
C GLU A 540 15.11 -3.38 -2.20
N VAL A 541 14.76 -2.15 -2.60
CA VAL A 541 13.41 -1.89 -3.16
C VAL A 541 13.22 -2.47 -4.56
N LEU A 542 14.29 -2.56 -5.36
CA LEU A 542 14.24 -3.15 -6.70
C LEU A 542 13.92 -4.66 -6.67
N GLU A 543 14.34 -5.38 -5.62
CA GLU A 543 13.97 -6.81 -5.44
C GLU A 543 12.46 -7.02 -5.27
N HIS A 544 11.74 -5.99 -4.84
CA HIS A 544 10.30 -6.05 -4.60
C HIS A 544 9.46 -5.61 -5.79
N ILE A 545 10.09 -5.05 -6.83
CA ILE A 545 9.38 -4.69 -8.05
C ILE A 545 9.14 -5.98 -8.87
N PRO A 546 7.89 -6.32 -9.19
CA PRO A 546 7.58 -7.54 -9.92
C PRO A 546 8.19 -7.49 -11.32
N ARG A 547 8.73 -8.63 -11.77
CA ARG A 547 9.26 -8.79 -13.13
C ARG A 547 8.16 -8.94 -14.18
N HIS A 548 6.94 -9.24 -13.73
CA HIS A 548 5.76 -9.48 -14.56
C HIS A 548 4.64 -8.50 -14.18
N GLU A 549 4.10 -7.75 -15.15
CA GLU A 549 3.04 -6.75 -14.92
C GLU A 549 1.78 -7.36 -14.28
N GLU A 550 1.44 -8.58 -14.67
CA GLU A 550 0.30 -9.35 -14.14
C GLU A 550 0.65 -10.23 -12.92
N ASP A 551 1.80 -10.04 -12.25
CA ASP A 551 2.21 -10.84 -11.07
C ASP A 551 1.18 -10.80 -9.93
N TYR A 552 0.41 -9.71 -9.84
CA TYR A 552 -0.64 -9.55 -8.84
C TYR A 552 -1.92 -10.33 -9.13
N LEU A 553 -2.07 -10.84 -10.36
CA LEU A 553 -3.15 -11.74 -10.78
C LEU A 553 -2.77 -13.22 -10.59
N ASP A 554 -1.48 -13.50 -10.35
CA ASP A 554 -0.97 -14.84 -10.14
C ASP A 554 -1.20 -15.30 -8.68
N VAL A 555 -2.42 -15.81 -8.45
CA VAL A 555 -2.82 -16.43 -7.18
C VAL A 555 -3.01 -17.94 -7.33
N THR A 556 -2.75 -18.73 -6.29
CA THR A 556 -2.94 -20.19 -6.29
C THR A 556 -4.39 -20.61 -6.01
N LEU A 557 -5.24 -19.70 -5.51
CA LEU A 557 -6.62 -19.92 -5.08
C LEU A 557 -6.80 -20.72 -3.77
N GLU A 558 -5.71 -21.00 -3.04
CA GLU A 558 -5.78 -21.71 -1.75
C GLU A 558 -6.55 -20.91 -0.69
N GLU A 559 -6.18 -19.66 -0.44
CA GLU A 559 -6.82 -18.80 0.56
C GLU A 559 -8.28 -18.45 0.19
N GLU A 560 -8.58 -18.41 -1.11
CA GLU A 560 -9.91 -18.22 -1.67
C GLU A 560 -10.77 -19.45 -1.43
N SER A 561 -10.24 -20.66 -1.67
CA SER A 561 -10.90 -21.93 -1.39
C SER A 561 -11.26 -22.07 0.09
N ASP A 562 -10.29 -21.80 0.97
CA ASP A 562 -10.50 -21.83 2.42
C ASP A 562 -11.59 -20.84 2.85
N LEU A 563 -11.60 -19.65 2.25
CA LEU A 563 -12.61 -18.64 2.53
C LEU A 563 -14.00 -19.06 2.04
N ILE A 564 -14.10 -19.65 0.84
CA ILE A 564 -15.36 -20.19 0.33
C ILE A 564 -15.92 -21.24 1.29
N ALA A 565 -15.09 -22.21 1.71
CA ALA A 565 -15.48 -23.25 2.64
C ALA A 565 -15.92 -22.67 4.00
N GLN A 566 -15.19 -21.66 4.50
CA GLN A 566 -15.51 -20.96 5.74
C GLN A 566 -16.87 -20.24 5.66
N ILE A 567 -17.13 -19.47 4.59
CA ILE A 567 -18.39 -18.75 4.41
C ILE A 567 -19.55 -19.74 4.21
N LYS A 568 -19.36 -20.83 3.46
CA LYS A 568 -20.36 -21.90 3.32
C LYS A 568 -20.75 -22.48 4.66
N SER A 569 -19.77 -22.91 5.46
CA SER A 569 -19.99 -23.44 6.81
C SER A 569 -20.78 -22.46 7.68
N TYR A 570 -20.54 -21.16 7.52
CA TYR A 570 -21.31 -20.12 8.21
C TYR A 570 -22.75 -20.03 7.72
N LEU A 571 -23.00 -20.02 6.40
CA LEU A 571 -24.35 -19.96 5.84
C LEU A 571 -25.16 -21.24 6.09
N ASP A 572 -24.52 -22.42 6.03
CA ASP A 572 -25.16 -23.70 6.25
C ASP A 572 -25.63 -23.87 7.70
N ARG A 573 -24.84 -23.41 8.68
CA ARG A 573 -25.24 -23.36 10.10
C ARG A 573 -26.42 -22.44 10.37
N THR A 574 -26.74 -21.56 9.43
CA THR A 574 -27.88 -20.63 9.50
C THR A 574 -29.06 -21.08 8.65
N SER A 575 -28.94 -22.20 7.93
CA SER A 575 -30.02 -22.80 7.15
C SER A 575 -30.72 -23.84 8.04
N PRO A 576 -32.06 -23.85 8.12
CA PRO A 576 -32.75 -24.80 8.97
C PRO A 576 -32.42 -26.23 8.53
N SER A 577 -32.02 -27.06 9.50
CA SER A 577 -32.07 -28.51 9.33
C SER A 577 -33.50 -28.88 8.98
N THR A 578 -33.71 -29.26 7.73
CA THR A 578 -34.99 -29.78 7.24
C THR A 578 -35.17 -31.18 7.84
N HIS A 579 -35.66 -31.26 9.08
CA HIS A 579 -36.11 -32.50 9.70
C HIS A 579 -37.39 -32.27 10.50
#